data_AF-A0A2I0VEU0-F1
#
_entry.id   AF-A0A2I0VEU0-F1
#
_cell.length_a   1.000
_cell.length_b   1.000
_cell.length_c   1.000
_cell.angle_alpha   90.00
_cell.angle_beta   90.00
_cell.angle_gamma   90.00
#
_symmetry.space_group_name_H-M   'P 1'
#
loop_
_entity.id
_entity.type
_entity.pdbx_description
1 polymer ?
#
loop_
_entity_poly.entity_id
_entity_poly.type
_entity_poly.pdbx_seq_one_letter_code
_entity_poly.pdbx_strand_id
1 'polypeptide(L)'
;MCRDKHMFVEMEAMESQIYFGDSSKISVKGKGKILILLKDGTHQFISEVFYVPDMKSNILSFGQLLEKGFDIHMKDKKLTIKNNSNELIAQVEMTRNRMFIFNIKNGMMKCLKTCERSIMTLAYEAWAFKFWRSK
;
A
#
# COMPACT_ATOMS: atom_id res chain seq x y z
N MET A 1 0.46 3.06 7.18
CA MET A 1 1.77 3.69 6.87
C MET A 1 2.78 2.60 6.56
N CYS A 2 3.59 2.80 5.54
CA CYS A 2 4.60 1.84 5.10
C CYS A 2 5.95 2.52 4.87
N ARG A 3 7.03 1.90 5.35
CA ARG A 3 8.40 2.39 5.16
C ARG A 3 9.07 1.90 3.88
N ASP A 4 8.57 0.81 3.30
CA ASP A 4 9.22 0.16 2.17
C ASP A 4 8.53 0.57 0.87
N LYS A 5 9.25 1.30 0.03
CA LYS A 5 8.76 1.78 -1.27
C LYS A 5 8.37 0.62 -2.20
N HIS A 6 9.01 -0.54 -2.08
CA HIS A 6 8.73 -1.70 -2.95
C HIS A 6 7.40 -2.37 -2.66
N MET A 7 6.74 -2.04 -1.54
CA MET A 7 5.40 -2.52 -1.23
C MET A 7 4.31 -1.83 -2.08
N PHE A 8 4.63 -0.69 -2.69
CA PHE A 8 3.68 0.12 -3.43
C PHE A 8 3.62 -0.30 -4.89
N VAL A 9 2.39 -0.52 -5.38
CA VAL A 9 2.12 -0.76 -6.81
C VAL A 9 1.91 0.54 -7.57
N GLU A 10 1.36 1.55 -6.89
CA GLU A 10 1.10 2.89 -7.38
C GLU A 10 1.43 3.85 -6.25
N MET A 11 2.14 4.94 -6.55
CA MET A 11 2.48 5.95 -5.55
C MET A 11 2.64 7.31 -6.20
N GLU A 12 2.01 8.30 -5.60
CA GLU A 12 2.18 9.71 -5.90
C GLU A 12 3.18 10.31 -4.92
N ALA A 13 4.14 11.08 -5.45
CA ALA A 13 5.08 11.82 -4.62
C ALA A 13 4.35 12.97 -3.93
N MET A 14 4.57 13.11 -2.62
CA MET A 14 4.06 14.22 -1.84
C MET A 14 5.02 14.55 -0.72
N GLU A 15 5.00 15.79 -0.25
CA GLU A 15 5.70 16.18 0.97
C GLU A 15 4.69 16.65 2.01
N SER A 16 4.62 15.92 3.11
CA SER A 16 3.78 16.27 4.25
C SER A 16 4.43 15.82 5.55
N GLN A 17 3.84 16.19 6.67
CA GLN A 17 4.26 15.75 8.00
C GLN A 17 3.08 15.17 8.75
N ILE A 18 3.35 14.12 9.52
CA ILE A 18 2.40 13.56 10.48
C ILE A 18 2.97 13.64 11.88
N TYR A 19 2.08 13.69 12.86
CA TYR A 19 2.41 13.77 14.28
C TYR A 19 2.10 12.44 14.94
N PHE A 20 3.03 11.96 15.75
CA PHE A 20 2.77 10.85 16.66
C PHE A 20 2.20 11.35 17.99
N GLY A 21 1.70 10.41 18.81
CA GLY A 21 1.12 10.74 20.11
C GLY A 21 2.10 11.36 21.11
N ASP A 22 3.41 11.21 20.87
CA ASP A 22 4.49 11.88 21.62
C ASP A 22 4.84 13.28 21.07
N SER A 23 4.02 13.82 20.16
CA SER A 23 4.24 15.08 19.43
C SER A 23 5.45 15.11 18.50
N SER A 24 6.17 13.99 18.35
CA SER A 24 7.23 13.89 17.36
C SER A 24 6.65 13.96 15.94
N LYS A 25 7.41 14.57 15.03
CA LYS A 25 7.04 14.71 13.62
C LYS A 25 7.84 13.75 12.77
N ILE A 26 7.21 13.23 11.72
CA ILE A 26 7.90 12.46 10.69
C ILE A 26 7.42 12.87 9.30
N SER A 27 8.35 12.85 8.35
CA SER A 27 8.09 13.24 6.97
C SER A 27 7.43 12.13 6.17
N VAL A 28 6.31 12.46 5.54
CA VAL A 28 5.67 11.65 4.51
C VAL A 28 6.26 12.03 3.16
N LYS A 29 6.69 11.04 2.38
CA LYS A 29 7.34 11.22 1.07
C LYS A 29 6.49 10.75 -0.11
N GLY A 30 5.32 10.18 0.16
CA GLY A 30 4.42 9.68 -0.86
C GLY A 30 3.12 9.16 -0.27
N LYS A 31 2.13 8.99 -1.12
CA LYS A 31 0.88 8.28 -0.81
C LYS A 31 0.54 7.36 -1.95
N GLY A 32 0.05 6.17 -1.64
CA GLY A 32 -0.20 5.19 -2.69
C GLY A 32 -0.99 3.99 -2.26
N LYS A 33 -1.00 3.00 -3.15
CA LYS A 33 -1.66 1.71 -2.94
C LYS A 33 -0.62 0.62 -2.78
N ILE A 34 -0.84 -0.25 -1.82
CA ILE A 34 -0.05 -1.47 -1.64
C ILE A 34 -0.90 -2.69 -1.94
N LEU A 35 -0.28 -3.74 -2.49
CA LEU A 35 -0.92 -5.01 -2.75
C LEU A 35 -0.51 -6.01 -1.67
N ILE A 36 -1.50 -6.60 -1.00
CA ILE A 36 -1.29 -7.55 0.09
C ILE A 36 -1.79 -8.93 -0.30
N LEU A 37 -1.07 -9.96 0.13
CA LEU A 37 -1.49 -11.34 0.02
C LEU A 37 -2.13 -11.77 1.33
N LEU A 38 -3.40 -12.17 1.26
CA LEU A 38 -4.17 -12.68 2.39
C LEU A 38 -3.82 -14.15 2.68
N LYS A 39 -4.26 -14.66 3.84
CA LYS A 39 -3.94 -16.03 4.27
C LYS A 39 -4.56 -17.11 3.37
N ASP A 40 -5.68 -16.80 2.73
CA ASP A 40 -6.38 -17.66 1.77
C ASP A 40 -5.72 -17.65 0.37
N GLY A 41 -4.63 -16.90 0.20
CA GLY A 41 -3.92 -16.76 -1.08
C GLY A 41 -4.51 -15.71 -2.01
N THR A 42 -5.58 -15.01 -1.61
CA THR A 42 -6.16 -13.92 -2.41
C THR A 42 -5.36 -12.63 -2.26
N HIS A 43 -5.47 -11.76 -3.27
CA HIS A 43 -4.82 -10.47 -3.29
C HIS A 43 -5.83 -9.36 -2.96
N GLN A 44 -5.42 -8.41 -2.12
CA GLN A 44 -6.24 -7.24 -1.79
C GLN A 44 -5.40 -5.97 -1.82
N PHE A 45 -6.01 -4.86 -2.23
CA PHE A 45 -5.36 -3.55 -2.19
C PHE A 45 -5.67 -2.81 -0.90
N ILE A 46 -4.65 -2.18 -0.32
CA ILE A 46 -4.84 -1.14 0.69
C ILE A 46 -4.49 0.20 0.03
N SER A 47 -5.50 1.05 -0.12
CA SER A 47 -5.37 2.40 -0.66
C SER A 47 -4.99 3.43 0.40
N GLU A 48 -4.58 4.62 -0.03
CA GLU A 48 -4.31 5.77 0.83
C GLU A 48 -3.21 5.51 1.88
N VAL A 49 -2.23 4.68 1.55
CA VAL A 49 -1.11 4.36 2.44
C VAL A 49 -0.03 5.42 2.30
N PHE A 50 0.33 6.05 3.41
CA PHE A 50 1.48 6.96 3.44
C PHE A 50 2.81 6.19 3.38
N TYR A 51 3.70 6.65 2.51
CA TYR A 51 5.10 6.25 2.45
C TYR A 51 5.93 7.12 3.39
N VAL A 52 6.52 6.48 4.39
CA VAL A 52 7.23 7.15 5.49
C VAL A 52 8.55 6.41 5.74
N PRO A 53 9.62 6.73 4.98
CA PRO A 53 10.86 5.94 4.95
C PRO A 53 11.58 5.88 6.29
N ASP A 54 11.47 6.95 7.09
CA ASP A 54 12.18 7.10 8.37
C ASP A 54 11.53 6.33 9.52
N MET A 55 10.41 5.61 9.27
CA MET A 55 9.79 4.76 10.29
C MET A 55 10.60 3.49 10.53
N LYS A 56 10.70 3.09 11.80
CA LYS A 56 11.33 1.82 12.20
C LYS A 56 10.52 0.60 11.77
N SER A 57 9.19 0.71 11.74
CA SER A 57 8.27 -0.37 11.39
C SER A 57 7.00 0.19 10.74
N ASN A 58 6.33 -0.64 9.93
CA ASN A 58 5.02 -0.29 9.39
C ASN A 58 3.98 -0.23 10.51
N ILE A 59 2.97 0.64 10.35
CA ILE A 59 1.86 0.78 11.31
C ILE A 59 0.56 0.86 10.53
N LEU A 60 -0.45 0.13 10.99
CA LEU A 60 -1.82 0.20 10.50
C LEU A 60 -2.64 1.09 11.43
N SER A 61 -3.20 2.17 10.90
CA SER A 61 -4.05 3.07 11.71
C SER A 61 -5.46 2.50 11.79
N PHE A 62 -5.96 2.22 12.99
CA PHE A 62 -7.33 1.79 13.19
C PHE A 62 -8.33 2.90 12.89
N GLY A 63 -8.00 4.17 13.19
CA GLY A 63 -8.85 5.30 12.83
C GLY A 63 -9.15 5.33 11.32
N GLN A 64 -8.12 5.14 10.49
CA GLN A 64 -8.29 5.08 9.03
C GLN A 64 -9.11 3.86 8.56
N LEU A 65 -9.03 2.73 9.27
CA LEU A 65 -9.86 1.56 8.96
C LEU A 65 -11.32 1.82 9.31
N LEU A 66 -11.59 2.45 10.46
CA LEU A 66 -12.94 2.83 10.86
C LEU A 66 -13.56 3.84 9.88
N GLU A 67 -12.80 4.85 9.44
CA GLU A 67 -13.23 5.81 8.41
C GLU A 67 -13.62 5.14 7.08
N LYS A 68 -13.00 4.00 6.77
CA LYS A 68 -13.29 3.19 5.56
C LYS A 68 -14.39 2.15 5.78
N GLY A 69 -14.98 2.09 6.97
CA GLY A 69 -16.10 1.19 7.30
C GLY A 69 -15.71 -0.20 7.78
N PHE A 70 -14.42 -0.47 8.00
CA PHE A 70 -14.00 -1.77 8.53
C PHE A 70 -14.49 -1.96 9.97
N ASP A 71 -15.02 -3.15 10.25
CA ASP A 71 -15.38 -3.56 11.60
C ASP A 71 -14.14 -4.13 12.32
N ILE A 72 -13.85 -3.58 13.49
CA ILE A 72 -12.69 -3.93 14.31
C ILE A 72 -13.20 -4.44 15.66
N HIS A 73 -13.01 -5.74 15.90
CA HIS A 73 -13.40 -6.39 17.14
C HIS A 73 -12.17 -6.83 17.94
N MET A 74 -12.13 -6.45 19.22
CA MET A 74 -11.05 -6.81 20.15
C MET A 74 -11.64 -7.53 21.35
N LYS A 75 -11.36 -8.82 21.48
CA LYS A 75 -11.87 -9.64 22.60
C LYS A 75 -10.94 -10.82 22.85
N ASP A 76 -10.82 -11.25 24.10
CA ASP A 76 -10.05 -12.44 24.50
C ASP A 76 -8.61 -12.45 23.95
N LYS A 77 -7.94 -11.29 23.99
CA LYS A 77 -6.58 -11.08 23.44
C LYS A 77 -6.46 -11.36 21.94
N LYS A 78 -7.57 -11.30 21.20
CA LYS A 78 -7.63 -11.41 19.75
C LYS A 78 -8.16 -10.12 19.15
N LEU A 79 -7.59 -9.76 18.01
CA LEU A 79 -8.04 -8.67 17.16
C LEU A 79 -8.52 -9.24 15.84
N THR A 80 -9.74 -8.87 15.48
CA THR A 80 -10.43 -9.29 14.27
C THR A 80 -10.80 -8.06 13.46
N ILE A 81 -10.47 -8.07 12.17
CA ILE A 81 -10.83 -7.01 11.23
C ILE A 81 -11.69 -7.62 10.14
N LYS A 82 -12.85 -7.02 9.88
CA LYS A 82 -13.75 -7.40 8.80
C LYS A 82 -14.04 -6.23 7.88
N ASN A 83 -14.35 -6.51 6.63
CA ASN A 83 -14.80 -5.50 5.69
C ASN A 83 -16.32 -5.25 5.82
N ASN A 84 -16.83 -4.33 5.00
CA ASN A 84 -18.25 -3.94 4.98
C ASN A 84 -19.19 -5.09 4.58
N SER A 85 -18.67 -6.13 3.93
CA SER A 85 -19.38 -7.37 3.57
C SER A 85 -19.35 -8.41 4.70
N ASN A 86 -18.82 -8.05 5.88
CA ASN A 86 -18.62 -8.93 7.05
C ASN A 86 -17.63 -10.10 6.79
N GLU A 87 -16.79 -9.99 5.76
CA GLU A 87 -15.74 -10.95 5.45
C GLU A 87 -14.52 -10.72 6.34
N LEU A 88 -13.93 -11.81 6.84
CA LEU A 88 -12.74 -11.74 7.69
C LEU A 88 -11.50 -11.36 6.86
N ILE A 89 -10.95 -10.17 7.11
CA ILE A 89 -9.73 -9.70 6.47
C ILE A 89 -8.49 -10.17 7.24
N ALA A 90 -8.54 -10.02 8.56
CA ALA A 90 -7.42 -10.42 9.40
C ALA A 90 -7.89 -10.83 10.80
N GLN A 91 -7.21 -11.84 11.32
CA GLN A 91 -7.27 -12.21 12.73
C GLN A 91 -5.85 -12.41 13.25
N VAL A 92 -5.52 -11.72 14.33
CA VAL A 92 -4.21 -11.75 14.96
C VAL A 92 -4.35 -11.88 16.48
N GLU A 93 -3.49 -12.69 17.07
CA GLU A 93 -3.42 -12.84 18.52
C GLU A 93 -2.47 -11.81 19.12
N MET A 94 -2.79 -11.36 20.33
CA MET A 94 -1.94 -10.45 21.07
C MET A 94 -0.66 -11.16 21.50
N THR A 95 0.46 -10.53 21.21
CA THR A 95 1.78 -10.98 21.64
C THR A 95 2.02 -10.73 23.13
N ARG A 96 3.09 -11.32 23.71
CA ARG A 96 3.44 -11.14 25.13
C ARG A 96 3.66 -9.69 25.55
N ASN A 97 4.17 -8.85 24.64
CA ASN A 97 4.35 -7.41 24.87
C ASN A 97 3.11 -6.57 24.51
N ARG A 98 1.93 -7.20 24.43
CA ARG A 98 0.62 -6.56 24.21
C ARG A 98 0.46 -5.89 22.84
N MET A 99 1.22 -6.31 21.84
CA MET A 99 1.09 -5.81 20.46
C MET A 99 0.31 -6.78 19.58
N PHE A 100 -0.32 -6.27 18.54
CA PHE A 100 -0.90 -7.05 17.45
C PHE A 100 -0.02 -6.91 16.21
N ILE A 101 0.65 -8.00 15.83
CA ILE A 101 1.60 -7.98 14.71
C ILE A 101 0.91 -8.52 13.47
N PHE A 102 0.78 -7.67 12.46
CA PHE A 102 0.27 -8.05 11.15
C PHE A 102 1.41 -8.44 10.22
N ASN A 103 1.51 -9.73 9.93
CA ASN A 103 2.42 -10.24 8.91
C ASN A 103 1.78 -10.07 7.53
N ILE A 104 1.85 -8.86 7.01
CA ILE A 104 1.40 -8.54 5.66
C ILE A 104 2.45 -9.07 4.69
N LYS A 105 2.10 -10.08 3.90
CA LYS A 105 2.93 -10.54 2.79
C LYS A 105 2.72 -9.59 1.62
N ASN A 106 3.82 -9.11 1.03
CA ASN A 106 3.76 -8.35 -0.21
C ASN A 106 3.16 -9.24 -1.29
N GLY A 107 2.02 -8.83 -1.84
CA GLY A 107 1.36 -9.50 -2.94
C GLY A 107 1.99 -9.17 -4.29
N MET A 108 3.31 -8.96 -4.33
CA MET A 108 4.05 -8.62 -5.54
C MET A 108 3.66 -9.61 -6.63
N MET A 109 2.84 -9.15 -7.59
CA MET A 109 2.80 -9.79 -8.88
C MET A 109 4.19 -9.57 -9.46
N LYS A 110 5.04 -10.59 -9.40
CA LYS A 110 6.19 -10.67 -10.31
C LYS A 110 5.53 -10.58 -11.68
N CYS A 111 5.56 -9.42 -12.32
CA CYS A 111 5.11 -9.29 -13.68
C CYS A 111 5.76 -10.44 -14.44
N LEU A 112 4.95 -11.34 -15.03
CA LEU A 112 5.46 -12.03 -16.21
C LEU A 112 5.97 -10.89 -17.07
N LYS A 113 7.26 -10.90 -17.37
CA LYS A 113 7.76 -10.13 -18.50
C LYS A 113 6.92 -10.62 -19.67
N THR A 114 5.87 -9.89 -20.02
CA THR A 114 5.23 -10.07 -21.31
C THR A 114 6.34 -9.78 -22.28
N CYS A 115 6.85 -10.83 -22.92
CA CYS A 115 7.66 -10.70 -24.11
C CYS A 115 6.93 -9.72 -25.01
N GLU A 116 7.50 -8.55 -25.19
CA GLU A 116 7.20 -7.68 -26.30
C GLU A 116 7.69 -8.45 -27.55
N ARG A 117 6.85 -9.37 -28.01
CA ARG A 117 7.00 -10.03 -29.30
C ARG A 117 5.77 -9.71 -30.12
N SER A 118 5.95 -8.64 -30.88
CA SER A 118 5.59 -8.61 -32.29
C SER A 118 4.10 -8.68 -32.60
N ILE A 119 3.46 -7.52 -32.64
CA ILE A 119 2.59 -7.21 -33.78
C ILE A 119 3.36 -6.21 -34.64
N MET A 120 4.15 -6.80 -35.54
CA MET A 120 4.75 -6.10 -36.68
C MET A 120 3.65 -5.63 -37.63
N THR A 121 3.79 -4.40 -38.15
CA THR A 121 3.29 -3.91 -39.46
C THR A 121 1.75 -3.77 -39.62
N LEU A 122 1.12 -2.67 -40.05
CA LEU A 122 1.47 -1.39 -40.70
C LEU A 122 0.30 -0.40 -40.44
N ALA A 123 0.60 0.85 -40.14
CA ALA A 123 -0.13 1.98 -40.74
C ALA A 123 0.74 3.24 -40.61
N TYR A 124 1.17 3.68 -41.78
CA TYR A 124 2.04 4.78 -42.13
C TYR A 124 1.71 6.14 -41.47
N GLU A 125 2.79 6.88 -41.21
CA GLU A 125 2.95 8.34 -41.36
C GLU A 125 1.95 9.30 -40.70
N ALA A 126 2.41 9.96 -39.63
CA ALA A 126 2.11 11.37 -39.41
C ALA A 126 3.14 12.04 -38.49
N TRP A 127 4.06 12.79 -39.12
CA TRP A 127 4.68 14.01 -38.59
C TRP A 127 5.81 13.89 -37.56
N ALA A 128 6.98 13.52 -38.08
CA ALA A 128 8.23 14.17 -37.70
C ALA A 128 8.13 15.69 -37.97
N PHE A 129 7.83 16.52 -36.96
CA PHE A 129 8.11 17.97 -36.84
C PHE A 129 7.71 18.35 -35.39
N LYS A 130 8.49 18.96 -34.50
CA LYS A 130 9.62 19.87 -34.69
C LYS A 130 10.39 20.00 -33.36
N PHE A 131 11.71 19.85 -33.49
CA PHE A 131 12.76 20.00 -32.48
C PHE A 131 12.78 21.36 -31.76
N TRP A 132 13.31 21.31 -30.53
CA TRP A 132 13.89 22.42 -29.77
C TRP A 132 14.97 23.18 -30.57
N ARG A 133 14.97 24.52 -30.55
CA ARG A 133 16.21 25.30 -30.73
C ARG A 133 16.11 26.70 -30.09
N SER A 134 17.08 26.97 -29.23
CA SER A 134 17.48 28.30 -28.75
C SER A 134 18.17 29.08 -29.87
N LYS A 135 17.72 30.32 -30.09
CA LYS A 135 18.53 31.55 -30.01
C LYS A 135 17.60 32.69 -29.61
#